data_AF-A0A831QIX7-F1
#
_entry.id   AF-A0A831QIX7-F1
#
_cell.length_a   1.000
_cell.length_b   1.000
_cell.length_c   1.000
_cell.angle_alpha   90.00
_cell.angle_beta   90.00
_cell.angle_gamma   90.00
#
_symmetry.space_group_name_H-M   'P 1'
#
loop_
_entity.id
_entity.type
_entity.pdbx_description
1 polymer ?
#
loop_
_entity_poly.entity_id
_entity_poly.type
_entity_poly.pdbx_seq_one_letter_code
_entity_poly.pdbx_strand_id
1 'polypeptide(L)'
;MARIKGTMHDTSPGDTQTPPALAGAVARLLQPLVRLLISHRFTYPQFGRLLKKVYVATADKYFRLPDKEQTISRIHLLTGVHRKDVKALLSADQPDTGPAADNSSLGALLISRWTADPRYLDKNGRPRPLPRSSAKTHGVSFAGLAEELCTNVRPRAILDEWQRLGVVRVDNDNLVHLNIEAFVPERGFDEKAYFLGE
;
A
#
# COMPACT_ATOMS: atom_id res chain seq x y z
N MET A 1 -27.06 61.62 17.59
CA MET A 1 -25.71 61.02 17.54
C MET A 1 -25.75 59.64 18.16
N ALA A 2 -25.87 58.58 17.36
CA ALA A 2 -25.89 57.19 17.84
C ALA A 2 -24.68 56.44 17.30
N ARG A 3 -23.86 55.93 18.22
CA ARG A 3 -22.56 55.30 18.00
C ARG A 3 -22.77 53.82 17.67
N ILE A 4 -22.59 53.43 16.42
CA ILE A 4 -22.67 52.01 16.00
C ILE A 4 -21.37 51.33 16.43
N LYS A 5 -21.51 50.40 17.37
CA LYS A 5 -20.45 49.55 17.92
C LYS A 5 -20.18 48.44 16.89
N GLY A 6 -19.02 48.48 16.24
CA GLY A 6 -18.58 47.42 15.33
C GLY A 6 -18.34 46.13 16.10
N THR A 7 -19.11 45.10 15.79
CA THR A 7 -18.89 43.73 16.22
C THR A 7 -17.74 43.13 15.41
N MET A 8 -16.57 43.05 16.04
CA MET A 8 -15.49 42.16 15.61
C MET A 8 -16.03 40.73 15.58
N HIS A 9 -16.16 40.14 14.38
CA HIS A 9 -16.34 38.70 14.24
C HIS A 9 -14.99 38.03 14.51
N ASP A 10 -14.84 37.56 15.74
CA ASP A 10 -13.85 36.58 16.14
C ASP A 10 -14.12 35.27 15.37
N THR A 11 -13.29 34.97 14.37
CA THR A 11 -13.39 33.71 13.61
C THR A 11 -12.52 32.69 14.31
N SER A 12 -13.16 31.89 15.16
CA SER A 12 -12.53 30.79 15.90
C SER A 12 -11.99 29.72 14.92
N PRO A 13 -10.71 29.32 15.01
CA PRO A 13 -10.11 28.31 14.13
C PRO A 13 -10.49 26.91 14.60
N GLY A 14 -11.72 26.47 14.33
CA GLY A 14 -12.24 25.20 14.85
C GLY A 14 -13.11 24.39 13.88
N ASP A 15 -13.93 25.03 13.05
CA ASP A 15 -14.85 24.33 12.15
C ASP A 15 -14.58 24.72 10.71
N THR A 16 -13.76 23.94 10.01
CA THR A 16 -13.65 24.02 8.55
C THR A 16 -13.99 22.66 7.97
N GLN A 17 -15.28 22.34 7.92
CA GLN A 17 -15.74 21.21 7.13
C GLN A 17 -15.36 21.45 5.66
N THR A 18 -14.63 20.50 5.07
CA THR A 18 -14.24 20.57 3.67
C THR A 18 -15.51 20.60 2.81
N PRO A 19 -15.66 21.57 1.89
CA PRO A 19 -16.84 21.64 1.04
C PRO A 19 -17.02 20.32 0.25
N PRO A 20 -18.22 19.71 0.23
CA PRO A 20 -18.44 18.44 -0.47
C PRO A 20 -18.08 18.49 -1.96
N ALA A 21 -18.27 19.64 -2.61
CA ALA A 21 -17.89 19.88 -4.00
C ALA A 21 -16.38 19.76 -4.23
N LEU A 22 -15.55 20.23 -3.28
CA LEU A 22 -14.10 20.12 -3.36
C LEU A 22 -13.65 18.67 -3.18
N ALA A 23 -14.23 17.96 -2.20
CA ALA A 23 -13.95 16.54 -2.01
C ALA A 23 -14.27 15.71 -3.27
N GLY A 24 -15.42 15.97 -3.91
CA GLY A 24 -15.80 15.33 -5.17
C GLY A 24 -14.86 15.66 -6.33
N ALA A 25 -14.40 16.92 -6.45
CA ALA A 25 -13.44 17.31 -7.48
C ALA A 25 -12.06 16.63 -7.29
N VAL A 26 -11.57 16.58 -6.05
CA VAL A 26 -10.32 15.88 -5.70
C VAL A 26 -10.44 14.39 -5.99
N ALA A 27 -11.57 13.75 -5.67
CA ALA A 27 -11.80 12.34 -5.98
C ALA A 27 -11.71 12.06 -7.49
N ARG A 28 -12.29 12.93 -8.33
CA ARG A 28 -12.21 12.81 -9.80
C ARG A 28 -10.78 12.97 -10.34
N LEU A 29 -9.94 13.76 -9.69
CA LEU A 29 -8.51 13.88 -10.03
C LEU A 29 -7.70 12.67 -9.56
N LEU A 30 -8.00 12.15 -8.36
CA LEU A 30 -7.29 11.02 -7.79
C LEU A 30 -7.63 9.71 -8.52
N GLN A 31 -8.84 9.52 -9.02
CA GLN A 31 -9.26 8.27 -9.66
C GLN A 31 -8.36 7.82 -10.84
N PRO A 32 -8.05 8.66 -11.85
CA PRO A 32 -7.12 8.25 -12.92
C PRO A 32 -5.70 8.03 -12.41
N LEU A 33 -5.23 8.81 -11.45
CA LEU A 33 -3.91 8.64 -10.83
C LEU A 33 -3.81 7.32 -10.06
N VAL A 34 -4.77 7.03 -9.19
CA VAL A 34 -4.82 5.80 -8.39
C VAL A 34 -4.93 4.57 -9.30
N ARG A 35 -5.68 4.66 -10.40
CA ARG A 35 -5.72 3.58 -11.41
C ARG A 35 -4.34 3.32 -12.00
N LEU A 36 -3.58 4.36 -12.35
CA LEU A 36 -2.20 4.24 -12.82
C LEU A 36 -1.28 3.64 -11.74
N LEU A 37 -1.38 4.12 -10.50
CA LEU A 37 -0.59 3.60 -9.38
C LEU A 37 -0.83 2.10 -9.16
N ILE A 38 -2.10 1.66 -9.19
CA ILE A 38 -2.46 0.24 -9.05
C ILE A 38 -1.89 -0.59 -10.21
N SER A 39 -1.91 -0.09 -11.46
CA SER A 39 -1.33 -0.83 -12.59
C SER A 39 0.18 -1.04 -12.46
N HIS A 40 0.86 -0.18 -11.71
CA HIS A 40 2.29 -0.27 -11.41
C HIS A 40 2.59 -0.82 -10.00
N ARG A 41 1.66 -1.57 -9.39
CA ARG A 41 1.85 -2.20 -8.06
C ARG A 41 2.08 -1.23 -6.90
N PHE A 42 1.80 0.04 -7.11
CA PHE A 42 1.99 1.06 -6.10
C PHE A 42 0.83 1.02 -5.12
N THR A 43 1.11 0.56 -3.90
CA THR A 43 0.10 0.23 -2.89
C THR A 43 -0.40 1.46 -2.14
N TYR A 44 -1.57 1.37 -1.53
CA TYR A 44 -2.09 2.46 -0.68
C TYR A 44 -1.12 2.89 0.43
N PRO A 45 -0.45 1.99 1.18
CA PRO A 45 0.55 2.41 2.16
C PRO A 45 1.72 3.19 1.56
N GLN A 46 2.23 2.80 0.39
CA GLN A 46 3.29 3.53 -0.33
C GLN A 46 2.77 4.93 -0.75
N PHE A 47 1.57 5.00 -1.30
CA PHE A 47 0.96 6.28 -1.67
C PHE A 47 0.67 7.17 -0.47
N GLY A 48 0.17 6.62 0.63
CA GLY A 48 -0.06 7.35 1.87
C GLY A 48 1.23 7.96 2.42
N ARG A 49 2.35 7.23 2.41
CA ARG A 49 3.65 7.76 2.83
C ARG A 49 4.11 8.92 1.94
N LEU A 50 4.07 8.73 0.61
CA LEU A 50 4.42 9.78 -0.34
C LEU A 50 3.53 11.01 -0.18
N LEU A 51 2.22 10.80 -0.05
CA LEU A 51 1.24 11.88 0.10
C LEU A 51 1.46 12.65 1.41
N LYS A 52 1.74 11.96 2.53
CA LYS A 52 2.14 12.64 3.79
C LYS A 52 3.36 13.53 3.58
N LYS A 53 4.40 13.05 2.89
CA LYS A 53 5.61 13.83 2.58
C LYS A 53 5.27 15.09 1.77
N VAL A 54 4.45 14.96 0.73
CA VAL A 54 3.99 16.08 -0.10
C VAL A 54 3.16 17.08 0.72
N TYR A 55 2.26 16.61 1.59
CA TYR A 55 1.47 17.48 2.48
C TYR A 55 2.35 18.31 3.42
N VAL A 56 3.30 17.66 4.11
CA VAL A 56 4.22 18.33 5.05
C VAL A 56 5.10 19.34 4.31
N ALA A 57 5.70 18.96 3.19
CA ALA A 57 6.55 19.86 2.40
C ALA A 57 5.76 21.06 1.83
N THR A 58 4.51 20.85 1.41
CA THR A 58 3.65 21.93 0.89
C THR A 58 3.26 22.90 2.00
N ALA A 59 2.88 22.39 3.18
CA ALA A 59 2.56 23.21 4.34
C ALA A 59 3.78 24.00 4.84
N ASP A 60 4.96 23.36 4.85
CA ASP A 60 6.20 24.03 5.19
C ASP A 60 6.55 25.13 4.18
N LYS A 61 6.44 24.86 2.88
CA LYS A 61 6.85 25.83 1.84
C LYS A 61 5.88 26.99 1.63
N TYR A 62 4.57 26.71 1.57
CA TYR A 62 3.58 27.68 1.06
C TYR A 62 2.65 28.26 2.12
N PHE A 63 2.63 27.73 3.34
CA PHE A 63 1.72 28.17 4.41
C PHE A 63 2.46 28.78 5.62
N ARG A 64 3.68 29.28 5.40
CA ARG A 64 4.43 30.05 6.41
C ARG A 64 3.73 31.37 6.69
N LEU A 65 3.83 31.83 7.94
CA LEU A 65 3.44 33.20 8.25
C LEU A 65 4.57 34.15 7.82
N PRO A 66 4.26 35.39 7.41
CA PRO A 66 5.27 36.41 7.20
C PRO A 66 6.18 36.52 8.43
N ASP A 67 7.49 36.53 8.20
CA ASP A 67 8.54 36.71 9.20
C ASP A 67 8.57 35.67 10.34
N LYS A 68 7.95 34.49 10.16
CA LYS A 68 8.03 33.39 11.13
C LYS A 68 8.41 32.07 10.47
N GLU A 69 9.35 31.37 11.10
CA GLU A 69 9.62 29.97 10.73
C GLU A 69 8.38 29.11 10.95
N GLN A 70 8.21 28.13 10.07
CA GLN A 70 7.14 27.16 10.22
C GLN A 70 7.50 26.17 11.33
N THR A 71 6.64 26.07 12.35
CA THR A 71 6.85 25.13 13.45
C THR A 71 6.15 23.79 13.18
N ILE A 72 6.69 22.70 13.74
CA ILE A 72 6.09 21.36 13.70
C ILE A 72 4.63 21.39 14.17
N SER A 73 4.34 22.13 15.25
CA SER A 73 2.98 22.26 15.80
C SER A 73 2.01 22.89 14.81
N ARG A 74 2.46 23.87 14.01
CA ARG A 74 1.63 24.52 13.01
C ARG A 74 1.43 23.65 11.77
N ILE A 75 2.45 22.93 11.32
CA ILE A 75 2.30 21.96 10.21
C ILE A 75 1.31 20.86 10.60
N HIS A 76 1.42 20.32 11.82
CA HIS A 76 0.46 19.35 12.35
C HIS A 76 -0.96 19.91 12.33
N LEU A 77 -1.15 21.15 12.80
CA LEU A 77 -2.45 21.83 12.79
C LEU A 77 -3.02 21.99 11.37
N LEU A 78 -2.20 22.35 10.39
CA LEU A 78 -2.62 22.59 9.01
C LEU A 78 -2.91 21.29 8.23
N THR A 79 -2.14 20.24 8.49
CA THR A 79 -2.15 19.02 7.66
C THR A 79 -2.83 17.83 8.33
N GLY A 80 -3.05 17.87 9.65
CA GLY A 80 -3.48 16.71 10.43
C GLY A 80 -2.41 15.62 10.58
N VAL A 81 -1.23 15.78 9.98
CA VAL A 81 -0.14 14.79 10.09
C VAL A 81 0.45 14.85 11.50
N HIS A 82 0.62 13.68 12.13
CA HIS A 82 1.11 13.60 13.51
C HIS A 82 2.49 14.24 13.67
N ARG A 83 2.73 14.96 14.78
CA ARG A 83 3.98 15.72 15.01
C ARG A 83 5.26 14.87 14.86
N LYS A 84 5.21 13.59 15.27
CA LYS A 84 6.33 12.64 15.08
C LYS A 84 6.65 12.42 13.59
N ASP A 85 5.62 12.21 12.77
CA ASP A 85 5.77 12.04 11.32
C ASP A 85 6.27 13.34 10.67
N VAL A 86 5.75 14.50 11.08
CA VAL A 86 6.24 15.80 10.59
C VAL A 86 7.72 15.99 10.88
N LYS A 87 8.16 15.70 12.11
CA LYS A 87 9.57 15.81 12.51
C LYS A 87 10.45 14.88 11.67
N ALA A 88 10.04 13.63 11.49
CA ALA A 88 10.75 12.65 10.66
C ALA A 88 10.86 13.11 9.20
N LEU A 89 9.74 13.58 8.61
CA LEU A 89 9.67 14.01 7.22
C LEU A 89 10.44 15.30 6.90
N LEU A 90 10.62 16.18 7.89
CA LEU A 90 11.44 17.40 7.76
C LEU A 90 12.93 17.15 8.02
N SER A 91 13.29 16.02 8.63
CA SER A 91 14.68 15.66 8.86
C SER A 91 15.26 15.06 7.58
N ALA A 92 16.20 15.77 6.94
CA ALA A 92 16.76 15.40 5.63
C ALA A 92 17.53 14.06 5.60
N ASP A 93 17.83 13.48 6.77
CA ASP A 93 18.75 12.34 6.94
C ASP A 93 18.10 10.98 7.24
N GLN A 94 16.77 10.87 7.26
CA GLN A 94 16.15 9.54 7.39
C GLN A 94 15.86 8.95 6.01
N PRO A 95 16.65 7.95 5.56
CA PRO A 95 16.14 7.03 4.55
C PRO A 95 14.79 6.51 5.03
N ASP A 96 13.88 6.25 4.10
CA ASP A 96 12.49 5.84 4.33
C ASP A 96 12.47 4.42 4.95
N THR A 97 12.99 4.28 6.18
CA THR A 97 13.23 3.01 6.88
C THR A 97 12.05 2.74 7.80
N GLY A 98 10.96 2.27 7.20
CA GLY A 98 9.85 1.65 7.92
C GLY A 98 9.27 0.54 7.06
N PRO A 99 9.17 -0.70 7.56
CA PRO A 99 8.95 -1.87 6.73
C PRO A 99 7.52 -1.81 6.17
N ALA A 100 7.40 -1.45 4.89
CA ALA A 100 6.36 -2.06 4.11
C ALA A 100 6.81 -3.51 3.93
N ALA A 101 6.35 -4.40 4.81
CA ALA A 101 6.22 -5.80 4.43
C ALA A 101 5.25 -5.80 3.24
N ASP A 102 5.82 -5.58 2.06
CA ASP A 102 5.13 -5.45 0.79
C ASP A 102 4.25 -6.70 0.61
N ASN A 103 3.13 -6.59 -0.11
CA ASN A 103 2.39 -7.78 -0.55
C ASN A 103 3.30 -8.79 -1.31
N SER A 104 4.44 -8.32 -1.83
CA SER A 104 5.52 -9.15 -2.35
C SER A 104 6.12 -10.13 -1.31
N SER A 105 6.16 -9.79 -0.02
CA SER A 105 6.60 -10.68 1.05
C SER A 105 5.58 -11.77 1.36
N LEU A 106 4.28 -11.46 1.32
CA LEU A 106 3.22 -12.45 1.50
C LEU A 106 3.17 -13.44 0.32
N GLY A 107 3.36 -12.93 -0.90
CA GLY A 107 3.47 -13.77 -2.09
C GLY A 107 4.63 -14.77 -1.99
N ALA A 108 5.81 -14.26 -1.63
CA ALA A 108 6.99 -15.09 -1.42
C ALA A 108 6.82 -16.12 -0.28
N LEU A 109 6.15 -15.74 0.81
CA LEU A 109 5.87 -16.65 1.93
C LEU A 109 4.92 -17.78 1.55
N LEU A 110 3.85 -17.46 0.79
CA LEU A 110 2.91 -18.47 0.27
C LEU A 110 3.61 -19.46 -0.66
N ILE A 111 4.43 -18.95 -1.59
CA ILE A 111 5.21 -19.78 -2.51
C ILE A 111 6.19 -20.64 -1.71
N SER A 112 6.98 -20.04 -0.83
CA SER A 112 7.95 -20.75 0.01
C SER A 112 7.29 -21.87 0.80
N ARG A 113 6.10 -21.63 1.37
CA ARG A 113 5.34 -22.66 2.07
C ARG A 113 4.87 -23.76 1.12
N TRP A 114 4.31 -23.42 -0.03
CA TRP A 114 3.87 -24.40 -1.03
C TRP A 114 5.04 -25.27 -1.54
N THR A 115 6.23 -24.69 -1.68
CA THR A 115 7.42 -25.38 -2.20
C THR A 115 8.24 -26.13 -1.16
N ALA A 116 7.99 -25.92 0.14
CA ALA A 116 8.83 -26.49 1.21
C ALA A 116 8.07 -27.39 2.19
N ASP A 117 6.78 -27.18 2.43
CA ASP A 117 6.02 -27.96 3.41
C ASP A 117 5.55 -29.28 2.78
N PRO A 118 5.93 -30.45 3.36
CA PRO A 118 5.62 -31.77 2.80
C PRO A 118 4.13 -32.01 2.53
N ARG A 119 3.23 -31.31 3.24
CA ARG A 119 1.78 -31.38 3.00
C ARG A 119 1.40 -30.92 1.59
N TYR A 120 2.19 -30.05 0.98
CA TYR A 120 1.96 -29.46 -0.34
C TYR A 120 2.95 -29.95 -1.41
N LEU A 121 3.73 -30.99 -1.13
CA LEU A 121 4.63 -31.61 -2.09
C LEU A 121 4.07 -32.92 -2.63
N ASP A 122 4.46 -33.26 -3.86
CA ASP A 122 4.24 -34.57 -4.44
C ASP A 122 5.36 -35.56 -4.03
N LYS A 123 5.24 -36.81 -4.48
CA LYS A 123 6.22 -37.87 -4.21
C LYS A 123 7.64 -37.58 -4.75
N ASN A 124 7.78 -36.60 -5.64
CA ASN A 124 9.04 -36.19 -6.24
C ASN A 124 9.59 -34.90 -5.60
N GLY A 125 8.97 -34.41 -4.52
CA GLY A 125 9.37 -33.18 -3.83
C GLY A 125 8.98 -31.90 -4.59
N ARG A 126 8.09 -31.99 -5.59
CA ARG A 126 7.61 -30.82 -6.34
C ARG A 126 6.30 -30.31 -5.77
N PRO A 127 5.99 -29.00 -5.89
CA PRO A 127 4.70 -28.45 -5.47
C PRO A 127 3.55 -29.19 -6.14
N ARG A 128 2.70 -29.82 -5.34
CA ARG A 128 1.52 -30.55 -5.86
C ARG A 128 0.42 -29.56 -6.24
N PRO A 129 -0.43 -29.89 -7.24
CA PRO A 129 -1.63 -29.12 -7.51
C PRO A 129 -2.58 -29.14 -6.30
N LEU A 130 -3.18 -27.99 -5.99
CA LEU A 130 -4.07 -27.83 -4.84
C LEU A 130 -5.51 -27.55 -5.28
N PRO A 131 -6.52 -28.22 -4.71
CA PRO A 131 -7.91 -27.81 -4.88
C PRO A 131 -8.12 -26.34 -4.47
N ARG A 132 -9.00 -25.62 -5.17
CA ARG A 132 -9.32 -24.21 -4.79
C ARG A 132 -9.79 -24.06 -3.35
N SER A 133 -10.58 -25.01 -2.85
CA SER A 133 -11.15 -25.01 -1.49
C SER A 133 -11.19 -26.42 -0.91
N SER A 134 -11.05 -26.51 0.41
CA SER A 134 -11.18 -27.74 1.20
C SER A 134 -12.60 -28.30 1.23
N ALA A 135 -13.62 -27.55 0.77
CA ALA A 135 -15.01 -28.02 0.78
C ALA A 135 -15.25 -29.31 -0.05
N LYS A 136 -14.39 -29.60 -1.04
CA LYS A 136 -14.46 -30.83 -1.85
C LYS A 136 -13.52 -31.95 -1.37
N THR A 137 -12.57 -31.64 -0.50
CA THR A 137 -11.52 -32.59 -0.07
C THR A 137 -11.10 -32.23 1.35
N HIS A 138 -11.21 -33.15 2.31
CA HIS A 138 -10.72 -32.98 3.71
C HIS A 138 -9.18 -32.85 3.83
N GLY A 139 -8.51 -32.34 2.80
CA GLY A 139 -7.06 -32.20 2.71
C GLY A 139 -6.62 -30.77 2.40
N VAL A 140 -5.34 -30.63 2.04
CA VAL A 140 -4.74 -29.35 1.67
C VAL A 140 -5.48 -28.69 0.50
N SER A 141 -5.62 -27.37 0.55
CA SER A 141 -6.23 -26.56 -0.50
C SER A 141 -5.52 -25.23 -0.61
N PHE A 142 -5.68 -24.55 -1.76
CA PHE A 142 -5.16 -23.21 -1.95
C PHE A 142 -5.80 -22.24 -0.95
N ALA A 143 -7.12 -22.33 -0.72
CA ALA A 143 -7.80 -21.52 0.29
C ALA A 143 -7.22 -21.72 1.69
N GLY A 144 -6.99 -22.97 2.11
CA GLY A 144 -6.38 -23.26 3.41
C GLY A 144 -4.96 -22.71 3.54
N LEU A 145 -4.13 -22.86 2.50
CA LEU A 145 -2.78 -22.29 2.46
C LEU A 145 -2.80 -20.74 2.57
N ALA A 146 -3.72 -20.10 1.85
CA ALA A 146 -3.91 -18.66 1.89
C ALA A 146 -4.43 -18.18 3.25
N GLU A 147 -5.40 -18.87 3.84
CA GLU A 147 -5.97 -18.51 5.16
C GLU A 147 -4.96 -18.67 6.30
N GLU A 148 -4.07 -19.67 6.23
CA GLU A 148 -2.98 -19.87 7.20
C GLU A 148 -2.03 -18.66 7.26
N LEU A 149 -1.82 -17.95 6.14
CA LEU A 149 -0.77 -16.94 6.00
C LEU A 149 -1.28 -15.52 5.69
N CYS A 150 -2.52 -15.37 5.24
CA CYS A 150 -3.11 -14.10 4.79
C CYS A 150 -4.49 -13.91 5.44
N THR A 151 -4.50 -13.42 6.68
CA THR A 151 -5.74 -13.20 7.46
C THR A 151 -6.61 -12.04 6.96
N ASN A 152 -6.02 -11.08 6.25
CA ASN A 152 -6.71 -9.84 5.83
C ASN A 152 -7.09 -9.80 4.34
N VAL A 153 -6.82 -10.87 3.58
CA VAL A 153 -7.11 -10.93 2.15
C VAL A 153 -7.83 -12.24 1.86
N ARG A 154 -8.98 -12.16 1.19
CA ARG A 154 -9.75 -13.37 0.83
C ARG A 154 -8.93 -14.24 -0.13
N PRO A 155 -8.87 -15.57 0.06
CA PRO A 155 -8.10 -16.46 -0.83
C PRO A 155 -8.46 -16.32 -2.30
N ARG A 156 -9.74 -16.08 -2.61
CA ARG A 156 -10.19 -15.85 -3.99
C ARG A 156 -9.52 -14.63 -4.63
N ALA A 157 -9.35 -13.53 -3.90
CA ALA A 157 -8.69 -12.34 -4.42
C ALA A 157 -7.21 -12.60 -4.72
N ILE A 158 -6.54 -13.40 -3.87
CA ILE A 158 -5.15 -13.83 -4.11
C ILE A 158 -5.08 -14.72 -5.35
N LEU A 159 -5.99 -15.69 -5.49
CA LEU A 159 -6.04 -16.59 -6.63
C LEU A 159 -6.26 -15.84 -7.94
N ASP A 160 -7.26 -14.97 -7.99
CA ASP A 160 -7.60 -14.17 -9.18
C ASP A 160 -6.39 -13.32 -9.60
N GLU A 161 -5.70 -12.72 -8.63
CA GLU A 161 -4.53 -11.89 -8.88
C GLU A 161 -3.29 -12.70 -9.30
N TRP A 162 -3.05 -13.85 -8.70
CA TRP A 162 -1.95 -14.74 -9.07
C TRP A 162 -2.17 -15.38 -10.43
N GLN A 163 -3.41 -15.67 -10.79
CA GLN A 163 -3.76 -16.15 -12.13
C GLN A 163 -3.54 -15.05 -13.17
N ARG A 164 -3.95 -13.81 -12.87
CA ARG A 164 -3.68 -12.63 -13.73
C ARG A 164 -2.19 -12.39 -13.93
N LEU A 165 -1.38 -12.66 -12.91
CA LEU A 165 0.08 -12.56 -12.94
C LEU A 165 0.79 -13.76 -13.60
N GLY A 166 0.06 -14.83 -13.92
CA GLY A 166 0.65 -16.07 -14.46
C GLY A 166 1.42 -16.90 -13.42
N VAL A 167 1.38 -16.54 -12.14
CA VAL A 167 2.02 -17.26 -11.02
C VAL A 167 1.32 -18.62 -10.80
N VAL A 168 0.03 -18.69 -11.07
CA VAL A 168 -0.74 -19.95 -11.02
C VAL A 168 -1.61 -20.11 -12.25
N ARG A 169 -1.91 -21.36 -12.59
CA ARG A 169 -2.96 -21.73 -13.54
C ARG A 169 -3.99 -22.62 -12.86
N VAL A 170 -5.24 -22.53 -13.29
CA VAL A 170 -6.30 -23.45 -12.85
C VAL A 170 -6.64 -24.36 -14.02
N ASP A 171 -6.65 -25.67 -13.79
CA ASP A 171 -7.02 -26.66 -14.81
C ASP A 171 -8.54 -26.95 -14.85
N ASN A 172 -8.94 -27.85 -15.73
CA ASN A 172 -10.33 -28.26 -15.91
C ASN A 172 -10.90 -28.98 -14.68
N ASP A 173 -10.05 -29.58 -13.85
CA ASP A 173 -10.41 -30.24 -12.59
C ASP A 173 -10.49 -29.26 -11.41
N ASN A 174 -10.34 -27.96 -11.69
CA ASN A 174 -10.37 -26.88 -10.70
C ASN A 174 -9.26 -27.02 -9.64
N LEU A 175 -8.11 -27.57 -10.06
CA LEU A 175 -6.86 -27.61 -9.31
C LEU A 175 -5.98 -26.41 -9.70
N VAL A 176 -5.38 -25.80 -8.70
CA VAL A 176 -4.44 -24.68 -8.82
C VAL A 176 -3.03 -25.25 -8.92
N HIS A 177 -2.36 -24.96 -10.03
CA HIS A 177 -0.96 -25.35 -10.29
C HIS A 177 -0.07 -24.12 -10.14
N LEU A 178 1.00 -24.26 -9.37
CA LEU A 178 2.04 -23.23 -9.26
C LEU A 178 2.92 -23.23 -10.50
N ASN A 179 3.12 -22.06 -11.10
CA ASN A 179 4.07 -21.85 -12.17
C ASN A 179 5.37 -21.30 -11.58
N ILE A 180 6.33 -22.19 -11.33
CA ILE A 180 7.60 -21.85 -10.68
C ILE A 180 8.44 -20.92 -11.57
N GLU A 181 8.33 -21.03 -12.89
CA GLU A 181 9.10 -20.23 -13.85
C GLU A 181 8.59 -18.78 -13.99
N ALA A 182 7.32 -18.52 -13.62
CA ALA A 182 6.76 -17.17 -13.61
C ALA A 182 7.18 -16.34 -12.40
N PHE A 183 7.83 -16.95 -11.40
CA PHE A 183 8.29 -16.26 -10.21
C PHE A 183 9.78 -15.91 -10.32
N VAL A 184 10.11 -15.02 -11.25
CA VAL A 184 11.32 -14.21 -11.16
C VAL A 184 10.89 -12.88 -10.55
N PRO A 185 11.25 -12.58 -9.29
CA PRO A 185 11.02 -11.26 -8.75
C PRO A 185 11.73 -10.24 -9.68
N GLU A 186 10.99 -9.29 -10.26
CA GLU A 186 11.56 -8.15 -11.00
C GLU A 186 12.52 -7.31 -10.14
N ARG A 187 12.65 -7.60 -8.83
CA ARG A 187 13.73 -7.09 -7.96
C ARG A 187 15.14 -7.37 -8.47
N GLY A 188 15.31 -8.35 -9.35
CA GLY A 188 16.60 -8.62 -10.00
C GLY A 188 17.04 -7.57 -11.03
N PHE A 189 16.19 -6.60 -11.41
CA PHE A 189 16.60 -5.52 -12.32
C PHE A 189 17.34 -4.39 -11.59
N ASP A 190 16.89 -4.01 -10.40
CA ASP A 190 17.57 -2.99 -9.58
C ASP A 190 18.93 -3.48 -9.07
N GLU A 191 19.06 -4.77 -8.71
CA GLU A 191 20.34 -5.38 -8.39
C GLU A 191 21.30 -5.41 -9.59
N LYS A 192 20.80 -5.60 -10.81
CA LYS A 192 21.62 -5.61 -12.03
C LYS A 192 21.97 -4.21 -12.54
N ALA A 193 21.16 -3.20 -12.25
CA ALA A 193 21.47 -1.80 -12.54
C ALA A 193 22.60 -1.26 -11.65
N TYR A 194 22.74 -1.77 -10.43
CA TYR A 194 23.84 -1.43 -9.53
C TYR A 194 25.21 -1.88 -10.05
N PHE A 195 25.29 -3.02 -10.75
CA PHE A 195 26.53 -3.54 -11.34
C PHE A 195 26.80 -3.10 -12.79
N LEU A 196 25.85 -2.41 -13.43
CA LEU A 196 26.05 -1.87 -14.79
C LEU A 196 26.72 -0.47 -14.78
N GLY A 197 27.09 0.02 -13.59
CA GLY A 197 27.74 1.31 -13.35
C GLY A 197 29.15 1.23 -12.74
N GLU A 198 29.77 0.04 -12.69
CA GLU A 198 31.22 -0.11 -12.52
C GLU A 198 31.91 -0.47 -13.84
#